data_AF-A0AAP4U1M2-F1
#
_entry.id   AF-A0AAP4U1M2-F1
#
_cell.length_a   1.000
_cell.length_b   1.000
_cell.length_c   1.000
_cell.angle_alpha   90.00
_cell.angle_beta   90.00
_cell.angle_gamma   90.00
#
_symmetry.space_group_name_H-M   'P 1'
#
loop_
_entity.id
_entity.type
_entity.pdbx_description
1 polymer ?
#
loop_
_entity_poly.entity_id
_entity_poly.type
_entity_poly.pdbx_seq_one_letter_code
_entity_poly.pdbx_strand_id
1 'polypeptide(L)'
;MPQSSPADAASTANAKREAQRITLIGAALDGVLGVAKLVIGKLVGSQALIADGIHSLSDLVTDAFVLVATHYGRQAPDRSHPWGHERIETLGTLVLGSLLLAVAGAIGWEGILRSWELMFGSLTIPLPGALGIGIAIISLLGKEGIFRATLKVARRQKSKLLEANAWHSRSDALSTVAVLIGLIGTQLGASWLDGIAAVVVGVMVGKIGASLAWEASRELIDTALPREQQHAMRECLLSLPEVRGAHDLRSRTLAGRIVLEVHLLVAPRISVSEGHAIGHHAVARLKAEFPQLSDVLYHIDPEDDSHLGQASLAQPTRQQPLPLRSDIIATLDECWQQSPLWQARSGLTLHYVNHATTFADTDSSAPHVDILLELPGCAMEAASETAQQCNHDADSRNASIADMERLAAGLEWFGKLEIGVMSHIHQR
;
A
#
# COMPACT_ATOMS: atom_id res chain seq x y z
N MET A 1 12.40 -25.82 0.34
CA MET A 1 11.00 -25.97 0.79
C MET A 1 10.77 -27.44 1.14
N PRO A 2 10.32 -27.79 2.34
CA PRO A 2 9.96 -29.17 2.63
C PRO A 2 8.68 -29.52 1.84
N GLN A 3 8.74 -30.57 1.02
CA GLN A 3 7.58 -31.08 0.29
C GLN A 3 6.59 -31.65 1.31
N SER A 4 5.35 -31.15 1.30
CA SER A 4 4.28 -31.64 2.18
C SER A 4 3.96 -33.11 1.90
N SER A 5 3.74 -33.90 2.96
CA SER A 5 3.39 -35.31 2.86
C SER A 5 2.04 -35.46 2.13
N PRO A 6 1.81 -36.54 1.35
CA PRO A 6 0.52 -36.80 0.68
C PRO A 6 -0.69 -36.76 1.62
N ALA A 7 -0.50 -37.13 2.89
CA ALA A 7 -1.52 -37.06 3.93
C ALA A 7 -1.90 -35.61 4.33
N ASP A 8 -0.92 -34.70 4.33
CA ASP A 8 -1.13 -33.28 4.64
C ASP A 8 -1.83 -32.56 3.49
N ALA A 9 -1.52 -32.94 2.25
CA ALA A 9 -2.21 -32.44 1.05
C ALA A 9 -3.69 -32.91 1.00
N ALA A 10 -3.95 -34.16 1.36
CA ALA A 10 -5.32 -34.70 1.41
C ALA A 10 -6.17 -34.07 2.53
N SER A 11 -5.57 -33.81 3.70
CA SER A 11 -6.26 -33.17 4.83
C SER A 11 -6.59 -31.69 4.56
N THR A 12 -5.67 -30.93 3.95
CA THR A 12 -5.91 -29.54 3.52
C THR A 12 -6.95 -29.46 2.41
N ALA A 13 -6.94 -30.38 1.44
CA ALA A 13 -7.97 -30.43 0.39
C ALA A 13 -9.38 -30.70 0.97
N ASN A 14 -9.48 -31.62 1.94
CA ASN A 14 -10.76 -31.90 2.61
C ASN A 14 -11.25 -30.72 3.46
N ALA A 15 -10.36 -30.06 4.22
CA ALA A 15 -10.70 -28.86 4.99
C ALA A 15 -11.22 -27.72 4.09
N LYS A 16 -10.55 -27.48 2.95
CA LYS A 16 -10.95 -26.48 1.96
C LYS A 16 -12.33 -26.80 1.36
N ARG A 17 -12.60 -28.06 1.03
CA ARG A 17 -13.91 -28.50 0.51
C ARG A 17 -15.02 -28.34 1.56
N GLU A 18 -14.76 -28.67 2.82
CA GLU A 18 -15.72 -28.49 3.91
C GLU A 18 -16.05 -27.01 4.15
N ALA A 19 -15.03 -26.15 4.12
CA ALA A 19 -15.19 -24.70 4.22
C ALA A 19 -16.02 -24.12 3.05
N GLN A 20 -15.69 -24.51 1.81
CA GLN A 20 -16.46 -24.09 0.63
C GLN A 20 -17.90 -24.57 0.69
N ARG A 21 -18.13 -25.81 1.12
CA ARG A 21 -19.47 -26.39 1.22
C ARG A 21 -20.32 -25.64 2.24
N ILE A 22 -19.77 -25.33 3.42
CA ILE A 22 -20.56 -24.65 4.45
C ILE A 22 -20.89 -23.21 4.06
N THR A 23 -19.95 -22.51 3.42
CA THR A 23 -20.19 -21.17 2.85
C THR A 23 -21.27 -21.22 1.77
N LEU A 24 -21.22 -22.20 0.85
CA LEU A 24 -22.23 -22.34 -0.21
C LEU A 24 -23.63 -22.66 0.35
N ILE A 25 -23.72 -23.50 1.39
CA ILE A 25 -24.98 -23.79 2.07
C ILE A 25 -25.52 -22.53 2.76
N GLY A 26 -24.65 -21.74 3.41
CA GLY A 26 -25.03 -20.45 4.01
C GLY A 26 -25.59 -19.49 2.96
N ALA A 27 -24.85 -19.25 1.87
CA ALA A 27 -25.27 -18.37 0.79
C ALA A 27 -26.60 -18.82 0.13
N ALA A 28 -26.79 -20.13 -0.07
CA ALA A 28 -28.03 -20.66 -0.59
C ALA A 28 -29.21 -20.45 0.37
N LEU A 29 -28.99 -20.64 1.69
CA LEU A 29 -29.99 -20.39 2.71
C LEU A 29 -30.38 -18.91 2.76
N ASP A 30 -29.41 -18.00 2.79
CA ASP A 30 -29.65 -16.55 2.81
C ASP A 30 -30.37 -16.07 1.55
N GLY A 31 -30.02 -16.61 0.38
CA GLY A 31 -30.73 -16.33 -0.87
C GLY A 31 -32.20 -16.80 -0.83
N VAL A 32 -32.45 -18.04 -0.43
CA VAL A 32 -33.81 -18.60 -0.36
C VAL A 32 -34.65 -17.85 0.68
N LEU A 33 -34.10 -17.59 1.86
CA LEU A 33 -34.79 -16.84 2.92
C LEU A 33 -35.01 -15.39 2.51
N GLY A 34 -34.05 -14.74 1.86
CA GLY A 34 -34.17 -13.37 1.35
C GLY A 34 -35.34 -13.24 0.36
N VAL A 35 -35.41 -14.12 -0.64
CA VAL A 35 -36.54 -14.14 -1.60
C VAL A 35 -37.86 -14.41 -0.89
N ALA A 36 -37.90 -15.38 0.03
CA ALA A 36 -39.12 -15.71 0.77
C ALA A 36 -39.62 -14.51 1.61
N LYS A 37 -38.72 -13.79 2.28
CA LYS A 37 -39.04 -12.57 3.05
C LYS A 37 -39.55 -11.45 2.16
N LEU A 38 -38.98 -11.24 0.98
CA LEU A 38 -39.48 -10.21 0.05
C LEU A 38 -40.89 -10.51 -0.43
N VAL A 39 -41.14 -11.76 -0.84
CA VAL A 39 -42.47 -12.17 -1.32
C VAL A 39 -43.49 -12.06 -0.20
N ILE A 40 -43.19 -12.66 0.97
CA ILE A 40 -44.11 -12.64 2.11
C ILE A 40 -44.28 -11.22 2.64
N GLY A 41 -43.20 -10.45 2.78
CA GLY A 41 -43.25 -9.05 3.21
C GLY A 41 -44.14 -8.19 2.33
N LYS A 42 -44.09 -8.39 1.00
CA LYS A 42 -45.00 -7.71 0.06
C LYS A 42 -46.46 -8.17 0.21
N LEU A 43 -46.70 -9.47 0.34
CA LEU A 43 -48.06 -10.03 0.53
C LEU A 43 -48.70 -9.53 1.83
N VAL A 44 -47.86 -9.36 2.85
CA VAL A 44 -48.25 -9.06 4.22
C VAL A 44 -48.21 -7.55 4.51
N GLY A 45 -47.58 -6.75 3.64
CA GLY A 45 -47.45 -5.30 3.77
C GLY A 45 -46.46 -4.85 4.85
N SER A 46 -45.48 -5.69 5.22
CA SER A 46 -44.44 -5.35 6.20
C SER A 46 -43.18 -4.80 5.50
N GLN A 47 -42.82 -3.56 5.83
CA GLN A 47 -41.60 -2.94 5.33
C GLN A 47 -40.36 -3.44 6.05
N ALA A 48 -40.45 -3.79 7.35
CA ALA A 48 -39.31 -4.35 8.06
C ALA A 48 -38.89 -5.69 7.43
N LEU A 49 -39.87 -6.53 7.09
CA LEU A 49 -39.62 -7.83 6.47
C LEU A 49 -39.08 -7.69 5.04
N ILE A 50 -39.56 -6.71 4.28
CA ILE A 50 -39.00 -6.37 2.97
C ILE A 50 -37.54 -5.90 3.15
N ALA A 51 -37.27 -4.98 4.08
CA ALA A 51 -35.92 -4.47 4.35
C ALA A 51 -34.92 -5.58 4.72
N ASP A 52 -35.31 -6.52 5.59
CA ASP A 52 -34.48 -7.68 5.97
C ASP A 52 -34.31 -8.68 4.82
N GLY A 53 -35.31 -8.78 3.93
CA GLY A 53 -35.18 -9.51 2.66
C GLY A 53 -34.16 -8.86 1.71
N ILE A 54 -34.23 -7.53 1.53
CA ILE A 54 -33.28 -6.77 0.72
C ILE A 54 -31.87 -6.87 1.31
N HIS A 55 -31.72 -6.73 2.63
CA HIS A 55 -30.44 -6.92 3.33
C HIS A 55 -29.82 -8.28 3.00
N SER A 56 -30.58 -9.36 3.21
CA SER A 56 -30.09 -10.73 2.96
C SER A 56 -29.73 -10.98 1.49
N LEU A 57 -30.42 -10.34 0.53
CA LEU A 57 -30.05 -10.42 -0.89
C LEU A 57 -28.85 -9.55 -1.24
N SER A 58 -28.72 -8.37 -0.63
CA SER A 58 -27.59 -7.47 -0.81
C SER A 58 -26.29 -8.13 -0.38
N ASP A 59 -26.30 -8.92 0.69
CA ASP A 59 -25.14 -9.71 1.13
C ASP A 59 -24.73 -10.73 0.06
N LEU A 60 -25.69 -11.49 -0.50
CA LEU A 60 -25.41 -12.45 -1.56
C LEU A 60 -24.87 -11.78 -2.84
N VAL A 61 -25.44 -10.63 -3.21
CA VAL A 61 -24.97 -9.84 -4.37
C VAL A 61 -23.57 -9.30 -4.11
N THR A 62 -23.28 -8.85 -2.89
CA THR A 62 -21.96 -8.37 -2.46
C THR A 62 -20.92 -9.46 -2.59
N ASP A 63 -21.19 -10.66 -2.08
CA ASP A 63 -20.29 -11.81 -2.18
C ASP A 63 -20.01 -12.19 -3.64
N ALA A 64 -21.06 -12.28 -4.47
CA ALA A 64 -20.92 -12.57 -5.89
C ALA A 64 -20.12 -11.49 -6.61
N PHE A 65 -20.38 -10.23 -6.29
CA PHE A 65 -19.69 -9.09 -6.86
C PHE A 65 -18.21 -9.08 -6.49
N VAL A 66 -17.85 -9.32 -5.22
CA VAL A 66 -16.47 -9.44 -4.77
C VAL A 66 -15.73 -10.54 -5.52
N LEU A 67 -16.36 -11.72 -5.71
CA LEU A 67 -15.75 -12.80 -6.49
C LEU A 67 -15.44 -12.39 -7.93
N VAL A 68 -16.35 -11.67 -8.57
CA VAL A 68 -16.18 -11.17 -9.94
C VAL A 68 -15.11 -10.08 -9.97
N ALA A 69 -15.20 -9.07 -9.09
CA ALA A 69 -14.27 -7.96 -9.01
C ALA A 69 -12.84 -8.43 -8.74
N THR A 70 -12.64 -9.37 -7.82
CA THR A 70 -11.34 -9.98 -7.54
C THR A 70 -10.84 -10.82 -8.73
N HIS A 71 -11.73 -11.50 -9.47
CA HIS A 71 -11.32 -12.25 -10.67
C HIS A 71 -10.76 -11.31 -11.76
N TYR A 72 -11.42 -10.19 -12.03
CA TYR A 72 -10.94 -9.19 -12.97
C TYR A 72 -9.76 -8.38 -12.43
N GLY A 73 -9.75 -8.07 -11.13
CA GLY A 73 -8.70 -7.29 -10.47
C GLY A 73 -7.35 -8.01 -10.40
N ARG A 74 -7.36 -9.34 -10.34
CA ARG A 74 -6.14 -10.17 -10.29
C ARG A 74 -5.56 -10.52 -11.66
N GLN A 75 -6.05 -9.92 -12.74
CA GLN A 75 -5.43 -10.08 -14.05
C GLN A 75 -4.05 -9.42 -14.07
N ALA A 76 -3.10 -10.11 -14.70
CA ALA A 76 -1.72 -9.63 -14.82
C ALA A 76 -1.66 -8.29 -15.58
N PRO A 77 -0.60 -7.48 -15.38
CA PRO A 77 -0.37 -6.29 -16.16
C PRO A 77 -0.36 -6.56 -17.67
N ASP A 78 -0.91 -5.62 -18.44
CA ASP A 78 -0.91 -5.63 -19.90
C ASP A 78 -0.38 -4.30 -20.46
N ARG A 79 -0.37 -4.14 -21.79
CA ARG A 79 0.19 -2.92 -22.44
C ARG A 79 -0.62 -1.65 -22.13
N SER A 80 -1.92 -1.76 -21.92
CA SER A 80 -2.80 -0.66 -21.52
C SER A 80 -2.78 -0.40 -20.01
N HIS A 81 -2.46 -1.41 -19.21
CA HIS A 81 -2.43 -1.38 -17.76
C HIS A 81 -1.10 -1.93 -17.22
N PRO A 82 0.03 -1.17 -17.33
CA PRO A 82 1.35 -1.63 -16.89
C PRO A 82 1.44 -1.91 -15.38
N TRP A 83 0.56 -1.30 -14.60
CA TRP A 83 0.45 -1.49 -13.15
C TRP A 83 -0.56 -2.58 -12.75
N GLY A 84 -1.18 -3.27 -13.71
CA GLY A 84 -2.20 -4.28 -13.47
C GLY A 84 -3.61 -3.72 -13.33
N HIS A 85 -4.54 -4.62 -13.00
CA HIS A 85 -5.98 -4.35 -12.97
C HIS A 85 -6.54 -4.23 -11.54
N GLU A 86 -5.68 -4.17 -10.53
CA GLU A 86 -6.06 -4.24 -9.11
C GLU A 86 -7.08 -3.16 -8.71
N ARG A 87 -7.03 -1.96 -9.32
CA ARG A 87 -8.00 -0.88 -9.08
C ARG A 87 -9.44 -1.20 -9.50
N ILE A 88 -9.68 -2.23 -10.32
CA ILE A 88 -11.04 -2.69 -10.65
C ILE A 88 -11.75 -3.18 -9.38
N GLU A 89 -11.02 -3.80 -8.45
CA GLU A 89 -11.58 -4.24 -7.17
C GLU A 89 -12.02 -3.04 -6.32
N THR A 90 -11.19 -2.00 -6.25
CA THR A 90 -11.49 -0.74 -5.57
C THR A 90 -12.70 -0.04 -6.19
N LEU A 91 -12.71 0.12 -7.52
CA LEU A 91 -13.81 0.76 -8.23
C LEU A 91 -15.12 -0.01 -8.05
N GLY A 92 -15.05 -1.33 -8.14
CA GLY A 92 -16.21 -2.19 -7.91
C GLY A 92 -16.75 -2.03 -6.49
N THR A 93 -15.87 -2.04 -5.49
CA THR A 93 -16.24 -1.84 -4.07
C THR A 93 -16.92 -0.48 -3.86
N LEU A 94 -16.45 0.58 -4.53
CA LEU A 94 -17.07 1.90 -4.49
C LEU A 94 -18.48 1.91 -5.09
N VAL A 95 -18.67 1.27 -6.25
CA VAL A 95 -19.97 1.15 -6.91
C VAL A 95 -20.95 0.36 -6.03
N LEU A 96 -20.50 -0.75 -5.48
CA LEU A 96 -21.30 -1.57 -4.58
C LEU A 96 -21.70 -0.82 -3.31
N GLY A 97 -20.75 -0.17 -2.63
CA GLY A 97 -21.02 0.64 -1.45
C GLY A 97 -22.03 1.76 -1.73
N SER A 98 -21.91 2.40 -2.91
CA SER A 98 -22.85 3.44 -3.38
C SER A 98 -24.25 2.89 -3.65
N LEU A 99 -24.35 1.70 -4.24
CA LEU A 99 -25.64 1.02 -4.46
C LEU A 99 -26.32 0.66 -3.13
N LEU A 100 -25.56 0.13 -2.17
CA LEU A 100 -26.06 -0.20 -0.83
C LEU A 100 -26.56 1.06 -0.09
N LEU A 101 -25.86 2.19 -0.23
CA LEU A 101 -26.32 3.48 0.30
C LEU A 101 -27.65 3.94 -0.32
N ALA A 102 -27.79 3.82 -1.65
CA ALA A 102 -29.03 4.17 -2.33
C ALA A 102 -30.20 3.29 -1.87
N VAL A 103 -29.98 1.98 -1.74
CA VAL A 103 -30.97 1.02 -1.23
C VAL A 103 -31.34 1.32 0.22
N ALA A 104 -30.35 1.58 1.07
CA ALA A 104 -30.56 1.97 2.47
C ALA A 104 -31.38 3.26 2.59
N GLY A 105 -31.08 4.26 1.75
CA GLY A 105 -31.83 5.52 1.68
C GLY A 105 -33.29 5.30 1.26
N ALA A 106 -33.53 4.45 0.25
CA ALA A 106 -34.89 4.10 -0.18
C ALA A 106 -35.69 3.41 0.92
N ILE A 107 -35.12 2.38 1.56
CA ILE A 107 -35.75 1.65 2.68
C ILE A 107 -36.04 2.61 3.85
N GLY A 108 -35.07 3.44 4.22
CA GLY A 108 -35.21 4.38 5.32
C GLY A 108 -36.28 5.43 5.04
N TRP A 109 -36.30 5.99 3.83
CA TRP A 109 -37.30 6.97 3.41
C TRP A 109 -38.72 6.40 3.41
N GLU A 110 -38.92 5.23 2.81
CA GLU A 110 -40.21 4.53 2.82
C GLU A 110 -40.66 4.17 4.25
N GLY A 111 -39.72 3.71 5.09
CA GLY A 111 -39.97 3.40 6.50
C GLY A 111 -40.44 4.62 7.30
N ILE A 112 -39.82 5.79 7.10
CA ILE A 112 -40.20 7.05 7.75
C ILE A 112 -41.59 7.51 7.29
N LEU A 113 -41.82 7.60 5.97
CA LEU A 113 -43.10 8.05 5.41
C LEU A 113 -44.26 7.17 5.90
N ARG A 114 -44.09 5.85 5.87
CA ARG A 114 -45.11 4.91 6.30
C ARG A 114 -45.35 4.96 7.81
N SER A 115 -44.29 5.13 8.61
CA SER A 115 -44.44 5.32 10.07
C SER A 115 -45.21 6.59 10.39
N TRP A 116 -44.94 7.68 9.66
CA TRP A 116 -45.63 8.95 9.82
C TRP A 116 -47.12 8.83 9.45
N GLU A 117 -47.45 8.23 8.30
CA GLU A 117 -48.84 8.01 7.87
C GLU A 117 -49.63 7.08 8.80
N LEU A 118 -48.98 6.09 9.41
CA LEU A 118 -49.61 5.20 10.39
C LEU A 118 -49.85 5.87 11.76
N MET A 119 -49.03 6.86 12.11
CA MET A 119 -49.11 7.54 13.41
C MET A 119 -50.06 8.75 13.36
N PHE A 120 -50.09 9.49 12.26
CA PHE A 120 -50.82 10.75 12.14
C PHE A 120 -51.86 10.76 11.00
N GLY A 121 -51.87 9.75 10.13
CA GLY A 121 -52.81 9.62 9.01
C GLY A 121 -53.91 8.58 9.25
N SER A 122 -54.65 8.27 8.19
CA SER A 122 -55.77 7.31 8.20
C SER A 122 -55.41 5.96 7.56
N LEU A 123 -54.12 5.69 7.34
CA LEU A 123 -53.66 4.49 6.63
C LEU A 123 -53.85 3.25 7.52
N THR A 124 -54.65 2.29 7.06
CA THR A 124 -54.76 0.96 7.68
C THR A 124 -54.04 -0.06 6.81
N ILE A 125 -53.10 -0.78 7.41
CA ILE A 125 -52.30 -1.81 6.71
C ILE A 125 -52.82 -3.17 7.17
N PRO A 126 -52.92 -4.18 6.28
CA PRO A 126 -53.18 -5.55 6.71
C PRO A 126 -52.21 -5.95 7.82
N LEU A 127 -52.74 -6.56 8.89
CA LEU A 127 -51.90 -7.04 9.98
C LEU A 127 -50.95 -8.10 9.43
N PRO A 128 -49.67 -8.10 9.86
CA PRO A 128 -48.70 -9.00 9.28
C PRO A 128 -49.07 -10.49 9.37
N GLY A 129 -49.88 -10.81 10.38
CA GLY A 129 -50.45 -12.14 10.58
C GLY A 129 -49.38 -13.18 10.91
N ALA A 130 -49.83 -14.42 11.07
CA ALA A 130 -48.94 -15.53 11.41
C ALA A 130 -47.88 -15.81 10.33
N LEU A 131 -48.13 -15.42 9.07
CA LEU A 131 -47.22 -15.65 7.95
C LEU A 131 -45.94 -14.82 8.05
N GLY A 132 -46.05 -13.51 8.31
CA GLY A 132 -44.89 -12.62 8.44
C GLY A 132 -44.00 -13.00 9.63
N ILE A 133 -44.62 -13.28 10.78
CA ILE A 133 -43.90 -13.74 11.99
C ILE A 133 -43.27 -15.11 11.76
N GLY A 134 -43.99 -16.04 11.11
CA GLY A 134 -43.51 -17.39 10.83
C GLY A 134 -42.24 -17.39 9.99
N ILE A 135 -42.19 -16.62 8.90
CA ILE A 135 -40.98 -16.56 8.07
C ILE A 135 -39.81 -15.87 8.78
N ALA A 136 -40.07 -14.84 9.59
CA ALA A 136 -39.03 -14.17 10.37
C ALA A 136 -38.40 -15.13 11.40
N ILE A 137 -39.21 -15.96 12.08
CA ILE A 137 -38.72 -16.99 13.00
C ILE A 137 -37.93 -18.07 12.25
N ILE A 138 -38.45 -18.57 11.13
CA ILE A 138 -37.73 -19.55 10.29
C ILE A 138 -36.36 -18.99 9.88
N SER A 139 -36.31 -17.73 9.47
CA SER A 139 -35.04 -17.10 9.11
C SER A 139 -34.10 -16.94 10.30
N LEU A 140 -34.61 -16.55 11.46
CA LEU A 140 -33.80 -16.38 12.67
C LEU A 140 -33.15 -17.71 13.07
N LEU A 141 -33.94 -18.79 13.08
CA LEU A 141 -33.46 -20.15 13.38
C LEU A 141 -32.49 -20.66 12.31
N GLY A 142 -32.76 -20.37 11.04
CA GLY A 142 -31.89 -20.73 9.92
C GLY A 142 -30.51 -20.07 10.04
N LYS A 143 -30.46 -18.74 10.24
CA LYS A 143 -29.21 -17.98 10.40
C LYS A 143 -28.44 -18.42 11.66
N GLU A 144 -29.12 -18.63 12.79
CA GLU A 144 -28.47 -19.18 14.00
C GLU A 144 -27.93 -20.61 13.77
N GLY A 145 -28.63 -21.43 12.98
CA GLY A 145 -28.17 -22.76 12.57
C GLY A 145 -26.89 -22.70 11.76
N ILE A 146 -26.82 -21.83 10.75
CA ILE A 146 -25.61 -21.60 9.94
C ILE A 146 -24.48 -21.01 10.77
N PHE A 147 -24.75 -20.05 11.65
CA PHE A 147 -23.76 -19.52 12.58
C PHE A 147 -23.09 -20.66 13.38
N ARG A 148 -23.87 -21.52 14.02
CA ARG A 148 -23.34 -22.64 14.82
C ARG A 148 -22.56 -23.64 13.98
N ALA A 149 -23.06 -23.96 12.79
CA ALA A 149 -22.40 -24.89 11.88
C ALA A 149 -21.06 -24.32 11.40
N THR A 150 -21.04 -23.09 10.92
CA THR A 150 -19.84 -22.39 10.44
C THR A 150 -18.83 -22.20 11.56
N LEU A 151 -19.26 -21.82 12.77
CA LEU A 151 -18.37 -21.68 13.92
C LEU A 151 -17.73 -23.01 14.35
N LYS A 152 -18.47 -24.12 14.26
CA LYS A 152 -17.94 -25.46 14.54
C LYS A 152 -16.84 -25.83 13.54
N VAL A 153 -17.05 -25.56 12.25
CA VAL A 153 -16.03 -25.80 11.21
C VAL A 153 -14.85 -24.85 11.38
N ALA A 154 -15.09 -23.57 11.64
CA ALA A 154 -14.05 -22.56 11.87
C ALA A 154 -13.08 -22.95 13.00
N ARG A 155 -13.63 -23.37 14.15
CA ARG A 155 -12.84 -23.80 15.32
C ARG A 155 -12.08 -25.09 15.06
N ARG A 156 -12.67 -26.05 14.35
CA ARG A 156 -11.99 -27.30 13.96
C ARG A 156 -10.80 -27.03 13.04
N GLN A 157 -10.96 -26.10 12.11
CA GLN A 157 -9.93 -25.76 11.13
C GLN A 157 -9.00 -24.63 11.60
N LYS A 158 -9.21 -24.09 12.82
CA LYS A 158 -8.49 -22.93 13.38
C LYS A 158 -8.46 -21.73 12.41
N SER A 159 -9.53 -21.55 11.63
CA SER A 159 -9.62 -20.53 10.60
C SER A 159 -10.29 -19.27 11.15
N LYS A 160 -9.50 -18.21 11.35
CA LYS A 160 -10.01 -16.90 11.77
C LYS A 160 -10.97 -16.29 10.74
N LEU A 161 -10.76 -16.57 9.45
CA LEU A 161 -11.64 -16.10 8.37
C LEU A 161 -13.03 -16.74 8.46
N LEU A 162 -13.10 -18.06 8.67
CA LEU A 162 -14.40 -18.74 8.85
C LEU A 162 -15.09 -18.33 10.15
N GLU A 163 -14.31 -18.02 11.19
CA GLU A 163 -14.87 -17.49 12.45
C GLU A 163 -15.49 -16.11 12.23
N ALA A 164 -14.81 -15.20 11.53
CA ALA A 164 -15.36 -13.90 11.16
C ALA A 164 -16.65 -14.05 10.34
N ASN A 165 -16.67 -14.96 9.34
CA ASN A 165 -17.87 -15.25 8.56
C ASN A 165 -19.05 -15.76 9.41
N ALA A 166 -18.77 -16.60 10.42
CA ALA A 166 -19.81 -17.05 11.35
C ALA A 166 -20.39 -15.86 12.13
N TRP A 167 -19.53 -14.99 12.69
CA TRP A 167 -19.98 -13.81 13.43
C TRP A 167 -20.75 -12.81 12.57
N HIS A 168 -20.41 -12.70 11.28
CA HIS A 168 -21.17 -11.92 10.31
C HIS A 168 -22.62 -12.44 10.19
N SER A 169 -22.81 -13.74 9.92
CA SER A 169 -24.14 -14.37 9.87
C SER A 169 -24.94 -14.19 11.16
N ARG A 170 -24.27 -14.13 12.32
CA ARG A 170 -24.93 -13.82 13.60
C ARG A 170 -25.38 -12.36 13.70
N SER A 171 -24.60 -11.42 13.18
CA SER A 171 -25.02 -10.02 13.06
C SER A 171 -26.29 -9.90 12.22
N ASP A 172 -26.41 -10.67 11.15
CA ASP A 172 -27.61 -10.68 10.32
C ASP A 172 -28.81 -11.30 11.02
N ALA A 173 -28.59 -12.30 11.88
CA ALA A 173 -29.63 -12.84 12.75
C ALA A 173 -30.16 -11.78 13.72
N LEU A 174 -29.28 -10.92 14.27
CA LEU A 174 -29.69 -9.81 15.15
C LEU A 174 -30.53 -8.76 14.40
N SER A 175 -30.22 -8.48 13.13
CA SER A 175 -31.08 -7.66 12.27
C SER A 175 -32.50 -8.25 12.15
N THR A 176 -32.61 -9.56 11.91
CA THR A 176 -33.91 -10.25 11.84
C THR A 176 -34.67 -10.21 13.19
N VAL A 177 -33.99 -10.12 14.33
CA VAL A 177 -34.65 -9.90 15.63
C VAL A 177 -35.33 -8.52 15.69
N ALA A 178 -34.71 -7.46 15.17
CA ALA A 178 -35.34 -6.14 15.13
C ALA A 178 -36.63 -6.15 14.28
N VAL A 179 -36.60 -6.88 13.15
CA VAL A 179 -37.78 -7.11 12.31
C VAL A 179 -38.88 -7.87 13.05
N LEU A 180 -38.52 -8.93 13.79
CA LEU A 180 -39.48 -9.71 14.56
C LEU A 180 -40.16 -8.86 15.64
N ILE A 181 -39.42 -7.97 16.30
CA ILE A 181 -39.99 -7.01 17.26
C ILE A 181 -40.99 -6.08 16.56
N GLY A 182 -40.65 -5.55 15.38
CA GLY A 182 -41.55 -4.69 14.59
C GLY A 182 -42.84 -5.41 14.16
N LEU A 183 -42.72 -6.67 13.72
CA LEU A 183 -43.86 -7.51 13.31
C LEU A 183 -44.78 -7.83 14.49
N ILE A 184 -44.23 -8.26 15.63
CA ILE A 184 -45.01 -8.56 16.84
C ILE A 184 -45.67 -7.27 17.37
N GLY A 185 -44.93 -6.16 17.39
CA GLY A 185 -45.46 -4.86 17.80
C GLY A 185 -46.66 -4.43 16.95
N THR A 186 -46.59 -4.64 15.65
CA THR A 186 -47.72 -4.38 14.72
C THR A 186 -48.92 -5.28 15.03
N GLN A 187 -48.69 -6.54 15.39
CA GLN A 187 -49.75 -7.47 15.78
C GLN A 187 -50.45 -7.06 17.09
N LEU A 188 -49.74 -6.35 17.99
CA LEU A 188 -50.25 -5.80 19.25
C LEU A 188 -50.91 -4.42 19.08
N GLY A 189 -51.03 -3.91 17.85
CA GLY A 189 -51.68 -2.63 17.53
C GLY A 189 -50.72 -1.45 17.35
N ALA A 190 -49.42 -1.63 17.54
CA ALA A 190 -48.41 -0.60 17.30
C ALA A 190 -47.82 -0.72 15.89
N SER A 191 -48.62 -0.40 14.87
CA SER A 191 -48.26 -0.56 13.45
C SER A 191 -47.06 0.27 12.98
N TRP A 192 -46.77 1.39 13.64
CA TRP A 192 -45.60 2.23 13.36
C TRP A 192 -44.27 1.53 13.71
N LEU A 193 -44.27 0.48 14.55
CA LEU A 193 -43.05 -0.24 14.91
C LEU A 193 -42.42 -0.99 13.73
N ASP A 194 -43.23 -1.45 12.76
CA ASP A 194 -42.71 -2.08 11.54
C ASP A 194 -41.91 -1.09 10.68
N GLY A 195 -42.40 0.14 10.54
CA GLY A 195 -41.67 1.18 9.82
C GLY A 195 -40.37 1.59 10.53
N ILE A 196 -40.37 1.67 11.86
CA ILE A 196 -39.13 1.90 12.63
C ILE A 196 -38.15 0.75 12.48
N ALA A 197 -38.62 -0.50 12.54
CA ALA A 197 -37.76 -1.67 12.32
C ALA A 197 -37.13 -1.64 10.92
N ALA A 198 -37.89 -1.23 9.89
CA ALA A 198 -37.36 -1.01 8.54
C ALA A 198 -36.26 0.08 8.52
N VAL A 199 -36.46 1.20 9.21
CA VAL A 199 -35.46 2.27 9.34
C VAL A 199 -34.19 1.76 10.03
N VAL A 200 -34.32 0.98 11.11
CA VAL A 200 -33.17 0.38 11.82
C VAL A 200 -32.36 -0.50 10.88
N VAL A 201 -33.03 -1.39 10.12
CA VAL A 201 -32.36 -2.23 9.12
C VAL A 201 -31.71 -1.36 8.03
N GLY A 202 -32.42 -0.35 7.52
CA GLY A 202 -31.87 0.61 6.54
C GLY A 202 -30.60 1.30 7.03
N VAL A 203 -30.54 1.73 8.30
CA VAL A 203 -29.33 2.32 8.91
C VAL A 203 -28.19 1.30 8.99
N MET A 204 -28.49 0.03 9.31
CA MET A 204 -27.48 -1.03 9.32
C MET A 204 -26.87 -1.26 7.93
N VAL A 205 -27.71 -1.39 6.89
CA VAL A 205 -27.26 -1.53 5.49
C VAL A 205 -26.48 -0.30 5.04
N GLY A 206 -26.98 0.90 5.36
CA GLY A 206 -26.34 2.16 5.01
C GLY A 206 -24.97 2.32 5.65
N LYS A 207 -24.78 1.85 6.89
CA LYS A 207 -23.47 1.86 7.55
C LYS A 207 -22.45 0.98 6.82
N ILE A 208 -22.85 -0.20 6.36
CA ILE A 208 -21.99 -1.11 5.58
C ILE A 208 -21.65 -0.48 4.22
N GLY A 209 -22.66 0.04 3.52
CA GLY A 209 -22.46 0.75 2.25
C GLY A 209 -21.52 1.95 2.39
N ALA A 210 -21.70 2.75 3.46
CA ALA A 210 -20.85 3.89 3.78
C ALA A 210 -19.41 3.48 4.06
N SER A 211 -19.17 2.42 4.84
CA SER A 211 -17.81 1.97 5.12
C SER A 211 -17.10 1.47 3.86
N LEU A 212 -17.78 0.68 3.02
CA LEU A 212 -17.22 0.20 1.75
C LEU A 212 -16.91 1.37 0.81
N ALA A 213 -17.84 2.30 0.64
CA ALA A 213 -17.64 3.47 -0.22
C ALA A 213 -16.50 4.37 0.30
N TRP A 214 -16.41 4.57 1.62
CA TRP A 214 -15.37 5.38 2.24
C TRP A 214 -13.99 4.75 2.13
N GLU A 215 -13.86 3.45 2.42
CA GLU A 215 -12.61 2.71 2.29
C GLU A 215 -12.13 2.69 0.83
N ALA A 216 -13.02 2.37 -0.12
CA ALA A 216 -12.69 2.39 -1.53
C ALA A 216 -12.33 3.79 -2.04
N SER A 217 -13.01 4.84 -1.57
CA SER A 217 -12.69 6.23 -1.92
C SER A 217 -11.29 6.62 -1.42
N ARG A 218 -10.95 6.24 -0.17
CA ARG A 218 -9.63 6.48 0.42
C ARG A 218 -8.53 5.79 -0.37
N GLU A 219 -8.75 4.55 -0.77
CA GLU A 219 -7.83 3.80 -1.60
C GLU A 219 -7.68 4.44 -2.99
N LEU A 220 -8.77 4.92 -3.59
CA LEU A 220 -8.76 5.54 -4.92
C LEU A 220 -7.97 6.86 -4.97
N ILE A 221 -7.99 7.64 -3.88
CA ILE A 221 -7.22 8.89 -3.75
C ILE A 221 -5.80 8.69 -3.20
N ASP A 222 -5.31 7.44 -3.19
CA ASP A 222 -3.98 7.06 -2.68
C ASP A 222 -3.75 7.55 -1.24
N THR A 223 -4.74 7.36 -0.36
CA THR A 223 -4.60 7.72 1.06
C THR A 223 -3.45 6.93 1.69
N ALA A 224 -2.57 7.67 2.36
CA ALA A 224 -1.42 7.09 3.05
C ALA A 224 -1.82 6.15 4.20
N LEU A 225 -0.90 5.23 4.54
CA LEU A 225 -1.04 4.34 5.69
C LEU A 225 -1.15 5.11 7.01
N PRO A 226 -1.70 4.50 8.08
CA PRO A 226 -1.63 5.06 9.42
C PRO A 226 -0.20 5.41 9.82
N ARG A 227 -0.04 6.51 10.57
CA ARG A 227 1.29 7.03 10.94
C ARG A 227 2.10 6.00 11.71
N GLU A 228 1.45 5.20 12.55
CA GLU A 228 2.08 4.14 13.33
C GLU A 228 2.77 3.10 12.43
N GLN A 229 2.13 2.74 11.31
CA GLN A 229 2.73 1.81 10.34
C GLN A 229 3.88 2.45 9.57
N GLN A 230 3.74 3.73 9.17
CA GLN A 230 4.82 4.46 8.50
C GLN A 230 6.05 4.60 9.42
N HIS A 231 5.84 4.89 10.70
CA HIS A 231 6.92 4.96 11.70
C HIS A 231 7.61 3.61 11.86
N ALA A 232 6.85 2.51 11.98
CA ALA A 232 7.43 1.17 12.07
C ALA A 232 8.25 0.80 10.81
N MET A 233 7.77 1.15 9.61
CA MET A 233 8.51 0.96 8.37
C MET A 233 9.80 1.78 8.33
N ARG A 234 9.75 3.04 8.78
CA ARG A 234 10.94 3.90 8.88
C ARG A 234 11.96 3.33 9.87
N GLU A 235 11.54 2.89 11.05
CA GLU A 235 12.41 2.28 12.05
C GLU A 235 13.05 0.97 11.54
N CYS A 236 12.29 0.16 10.79
CA CYS A 236 12.80 -1.02 10.12
C CYS A 236 13.94 -0.67 9.15
N LEU A 237 13.78 0.39 8.34
CA LEU A 237 14.82 0.87 7.44
C LEU A 237 16.05 1.40 8.18
N LEU A 238 15.85 2.20 9.24
CA LEU A 238 16.93 2.76 10.07
C LEU A 238 17.67 1.71 10.90
N SER A 239 17.15 0.49 10.99
CA SER A 239 17.87 -0.62 11.64
C SER A 239 19.03 -1.16 10.79
N LEU A 240 19.10 -0.80 9.50
CA LEU A 240 20.21 -1.15 8.61
C LEU A 240 21.36 -0.16 8.80
N PRO A 241 22.57 -0.62 9.20
CA PRO A 241 23.71 0.27 9.47
C PRO A 241 24.10 1.18 8.30
N GLU A 242 23.89 0.73 7.07
CA GLU A 242 24.23 1.44 5.84
C GLU A 242 23.22 2.54 5.48
N VAL A 243 22.01 2.51 6.06
CA VAL A 243 20.96 3.49 5.84
C VAL A 243 21.06 4.58 6.91
N ARG A 244 21.59 5.74 6.53
CA ARG A 244 21.77 6.89 7.43
C ARG A 244 20.46 7.62 7.72
N GLY A 245 19.50 7.52 6.81
CA GLY A 245 18.20 8.17 6.90
C GLY A 245 17.20 7.54 5.94
N ALA A 246 15.92 7.68 6.25
CA ALA A 246 14.83 7.32 5.36
C ALA A 246 13.76 8.40 5.43
N HIS A 247 13.46 9.08 4.33
CA HIS A 247 12.52 10.19 4.29
C HIS A 247 11.58 10.08 3.09
N ASP A 248 10.65 11.03 2.96
CA ASP A 248 9.56 11.04 1.96
C ASP A 248 8.88 9.66 1.76
N LEU A 249 8.53 8.99 2.87
CA LEU A 249 7.79 7.72 2.82
C LEU A 249 6.37 7.99 2.30
N ARG A 250 6.15 7.74 1.01
CA ARG A 250 4.83 7.82 0.38
C ARG A 250 4.28 6.42 0.28
N SER A 251 3.17 6.18 0.96
CA SER A 251 2.51 4.89 0.95
C SER A 251 1.12 5.02 0.34
N ARG A 252 0.67 3.96 -0.33
CA ARG A 252 -0.70 3.82 -0.79
C ARG A 252 -1.16 2.38 -0.70
N THR A 253 -2.47 2.20 -0.74
CA THR A 253 -3.10 0.88 -0.76
C THR A 253 -3.63 0.57 -2.15
N LEU A 254 -3.56 -0.70 -2.56
CA LEU A 254 -4.01 -1.18 -3.86
C LEU A 254 -4.57 -2.59 -3.69
N ALA A 255 -5.90 -2.75 -3.77
CA ALA A 255 -6.64 -3.99 -3.55
C ALA A 255 -6.17 -4.77 -2.30
N GLY A 256 -6.06 -4.07 -1.17
CA GLY A 256 -5.60 -4.65 0.10
C GLY A 256 -4.10 -4.94 0.21
N ARG A 257 -3.30 -4.56 -0.79
CA ARG A 257 -1.83 -4.56 -0.75
C ARG A 257 -1.30 -3.17 -0.50
N ILE A 258 -0.06 -3.10 -0.03
CA ILE A 258 0.63 -1.84 0.20
C ILE A 258 1.69 -1.63 -0.88
N VAL A 259 1.75 -0.42 -1.42
CA VAL A 259 2.85 0.08 -2.25
C VAL A 259 3.53 1.22 -1.49
N LEU A 260 4.85 1.20 -1.46
CA LEU A 260 5.67 2.18 -0.76
C LEU A 260 6.68 2.80 -1.72
N GLU A 261 6.83 4.12 -1.65
CA GLU A 261 7.93 4.87 -2.22
C GLU A 261 8.74 5.46 -1.06
N VAL A 262 10.06 5.34 -1.11
CA VAL A 262 10.93 5.82 -0.02
C VAL A 262 12.26 6.34 -0.55
N HIS A 263 12.74 7.41 0.05
CA HIS A 263 14.08 7.94 -0.17
C HIS A 263 15.01 7.39 0.91
N LEU A 264 16.11 6.74 0.50
CA LEU A 264 17.10 6.16 1.39
C LEU A 264 18.38 6.97 1.33
N LEU A 265 18.71 7.63 2.44
CA LEU A 265 19.95 8.37 2.60
C LEU A 265 21.09 7.39 2.91
N VAL A 266 22.10 7.37 2.05
CA VAL A 266 23.30 6.52 2.17
C VAL A 266 24.56 7.38 2.21
N ALA A 267 25.74 6.76 2.28
CA ALA A 267 26.99 7.51 2.23
C ALA A 267 27.22 8.12 0.82
N PRO A 268 27.63 9.39 0.69
CA PRO A 268 27.72 10.08 -0.61
C PRO A 268 28.87 9.59 -1.50
N ARG A 269 29.87 8.91 -0.93
CA ARG A 269 31.06 8.42 -1.63
C ARG A 269 31.06 6.91 -1.86
N ILE A 270 29.89 6.34 -2.12
CA ILE A 270 29.74 4.94 -2.52
C ILE A 270 29.50 4.83 -4.02
N SER A 271 29.74 3.64 -4.57
CA SER A 271 29.37 3.37 -5.95
C SER A 271 27.85 3.29 -6.11
N VAL A 272 27.33 3.63 -7.30
CA VAL A 272 25.91 3.42 -7.65
C VAL A 272 25.49 1.96 -7.45
N SER A 273 26.40 1.01 -7.74
CA SER A 273 26.18 -0.42 -7.50
C SER A 273 26.01 -0.78 -6.03
N GLU A 274 26.79 -0.17 -5.14
CA GLU A 274 26.69 -0.38 -3.69
C GLU A 274 25.41 0.24 -3.14
N GLY A 275 25.07 1.47 -3.56
CA GLY A 275 23.79 2.10 -3.23
C GLY A 275 22.60 1.26 -3.68
N HIS A 276 22.65 0.71 -4.90
CA HIS A 276 21.62 -0.21 -5.40
C HIS A 276 21.49 -1.47 -4.53
N ALA A 277 22.62 -2.07 -4.10
CA ALA A 277 22.62 -3.24 -3.22
C ALA A 277 22.02 -2.93 -1.84
N ILE A 278 22.36 -1.78 -1.24
CA ILE A 278 21.78 -1.31 0.03
C ILE A 278 20.25 -1.20 -0.10
N GLY A 279 19.78 -0.56 -1.17
CA GLY A 279 18.34 -0.45 -1.43
C GLY A 279 17.65 -1.82 -1.61
N HIS A 280 18.30 -2.76 -2.30
CA HIS A 280 17.80 -4.13 -2.44
C HIS A 280 17.65 -4.84 -1.08
N HIS A 281 18.64 -4.69 -0.19
CA HIS A 281 18.59 -5.21 1.17
C HIS A 281 17.50 -4.54 2.02
N ALA A 282 17.32 -3.22 1.88
CA ALA A 282 16.26 -2.46 2.53
C ALA A 282 14.86 -2.97 2.14
N VAL A 283 14.61 -3.17 0.84
CA VAL A 283 13.35 -3.72 0.35
C VAL A 283 13.12 -5.14 0.87
N ALA A 284 14.15 -6.00 0.85
CA ALA A 284 14.04 -7.36 1.36
C ALA A 284 13.69 -7.40 2.85
N ARG A 285 14.32 -6.53 3.65
CA ARG A 285 14.07 -6.40 5.10
C ARG A 285 12.64 -5.92 5.38
N LEU A 286 12.17 -4.91 4.64
CA LEU A 286 10.80 -4.41 4.73
C LEU A 286 9.77 -5.49 4.37
N LYS A 287 9.95 -6.19 3.25
CA LYS A 287 9.01 -7.26 2.83
C LYS A 287 8.98 -8.44 3.80
N ALA A 288 10.09 -8.72 4.49
CA ALA A 288 10.14 -9.76 5.52
C ALA A 288 9.36 -9.38 6.79
N GLU A 289 9.39 -8.11 7.19
CA GLU A 289 8.70 -7.63 8.40
C GLU A 289 7.24 -7.25 8.14
N PHE A 290 6.95 -6.77 6.93
CA PHE A 290 5.62 -6.34 6.51
C PHE A 290 5.13 -7.17 5.31
N PRO A 291 4.57 -8.38 5.51
CA PRO A 291 4.13 -9.26 4.41
C PRO A 291 3.04 -8.69 3.51
N GLN A 292 2.36 -7.62 3.94
CA GLN A 292 1.35 -6.90 3.13
C GLN A 292 1.98 -5.94 2.10
N LEU A 293 3.28 -5.69 2.22
CA LEU A 293 4.05 -4.82 1.33
C LEU A 293 4.34 -5.56 0.03
N SER A 294 3.66 -5.14 -1.04
CA SER A 294 3.74 -5.79 -2.35
C SER A 294 4.90 -5.26 -3.17
N ASP A 295 4.97 -3.93 -3.29
CA ASP A 295 5.97 -3.25 -4.10
C ASP A 295 6.59 -2.08 -3.33
N VAL A 296 7.89 -1.89 -3.57
CA VAL A 296 8.68 -0.83 -2.93
C VAL A 296 9.56 -0.21 -3.99
N LEU A 297 9.25 1.03 -4.35
CA LEU A 297 10.15 1.87 -5.11
C LEU A 297 11.04 2.61 -4.13
N TYR A 298 12.34 2.60 -4.38
CA TYR A 298 13.27 3.37 -3.55
C TYR A 298 14.11 4.29 -4.42
N HIS A 299 14.39 5.46 -3.88
CA HIS A 299 15.40 6.38 -4.37
C HIS A 299 16.60 6.33 -3.43
N ILE A 300 17.81 6.43 -3.99
CA ILE A 300 19.05 6.44 -3.21
C ILE A 300 19.57 7.88 -3.21
N ASP A 301 19.56 8.49 -2.03
CA ASP A 301 20.03 9.85 -1.84
C ASP A 301 21.43 9.87 -1.25
N PRO A 302 22.37 10.60 -1.87
CA PRO A 302 23.68 10.83 -1.28
C PRO A 302 23.65 11.88 -0.16
N GLU A 303 22.63 12.75 -0.13
CA GLU A 303 22.50 13.89 0.78
C GLU A 303 21.06 14.07 1.26
N ASP A 304 20.88 14.70 2.42
CA ASP A 304 19.55 14.94 2.97
C ASP A 304 18.88 16.13 2.25
N ASP A 305 17.92 15.82 1.37
CA ASP A 305 17.12 16.79 0.63
C ASP A 305 15.71 16.97 1.22
N SER A 306 15.44 16.43 2.41
CA SER A 306 14.10 16.45 3.02
C SER A 306 13.51 17.85 3.23
N HIS A 307 14.37 18.88 3.30
CA HIS A 307 13.99 20.29 3.40
C HIS A 307 13.64 20.95 2.06
N LEU A 308 14.03 20.37 0.92
CA LEU A 308 13.83 20.95 -0.42
C LEU A 308 12.39 20.76 -0.93
N GLY A 309 11.69 19.71 -0.50
CA GLY A 309 10.34 19.37 -0.96
C GLY A 309 9.26 20.43 -0.69
N GLN A 310 9.44 21.29 0.33
CA GLN A 310 8.51 22.42 0.60
C GLN A 310 8.95 23.73 -0.07
N ALA A 311 10.25 23.92 -0.31
CA ALA A 311 10.80 25.14 -0.90
C ALA A 311 10.77 25.13 -2.45
N SER A 312 10.86 23.96 -3.07
CA SER A 312 10.95 23.80 -4.54
C SER A 312 9.68 24.26 -5.29
N LEU A 313 8.50 24.20 -4.65
CA LEU A 313 7.26 24.73 -5.23
C LEU A 313 7.14 26.26 -5.18
N ALA A 314 7.91 26.92 -4.31
CA ALA A 314 7.82 28.37 -4.10
C ALA A 314 8.86 29.16 -4.92
N GLN A 315 10.00 28.54 -5.26
CA GLN A 315 11.06 29.18 -6.04
C GLN A 315 11.69 28.15 -6.99
N PRO A 316 11.57 28.32 -8.32
CA PRO A 316 12.46 27.62 -9.24
C PRO A 316 13.84 28.23 -9.04
N THR A 317 14.61 27.68 -8.10
CA THR A 317 15.99 28.08 -7.88
C THR A 317 16.70 27.94 -9.22
N ARG A 318 17.34 29.03 -9.68
CA ARG A 318 18.27 29.01 -10.83
C ARG A 318 19.53 28.22 -10.45
N GLN A 319 19.38 26.97 -10.05
CA GLN A 319 20.49 26.05 -9.94
C GLN A 319 20.81 25.61 -11.36
N GLN A 320 21.88 26.17 -11.93
CA GLN A 320 22.45 25.61 -13.14
C GLN A 320 22.78 24.14 -12.85
N PRO A 321 22.40 23.20 -13.72
CA PRO A 321 22.78 21.81 -13.54
C PRO A 321 24.30 21.73 -13.52
N LEU A 322 24.85 20.93 -12.61
CA LEU A 322 26.29 20.66 -12.64
C LEU A 322 26.70 20.04 -13.97
N PRO A 323 27.96 20.26 -14.38
CA PRO A 323 28.45 19.74 -15.64
C PRO A 323 28.37 18.21 -15.65
N LEU A 324 28.00 17.67 -16.80
CA LEU A 324 27.98 16.23 -16.99
C LEU A 324 29.41 15.71 -17.05
N ARG A 325 29.57 14.40 -16.86
CA ARG A 325 30.88 13.74 -16.96
C ARG A 325 31.63 14.08 -18.25
N SER A 326 30.93 14.19 -19.38
CA SER A 326 31.53 14.57 -20.67
C SER A 326 32.17 15.95 -20.63
N ASP A 327 31.48 16.91 -20.03
CA ASP A 327 31.90 18.31 -19.97
C ASP A 327 33.08 18.47 -19.00
N ILE A 328 33.01 17.74 -17.88
CA ILE A 328 34.10 17.62 -16.91
C ILE A 328 35.34 17.04 -17.59
N ILE A 329 35.21 15.90 -18.28
CA ILE A 329 36.35 15.26 -18.95
C ILE A 329 36.96 16.18 -20.00
N ALA A 330 36.14 16.83 -20.83
CA ALA A 330 36.64 17.76 -21.85
C ALA A 330 37.45 18.90 -21.22
N THR A 331 36.93 19.50 -20.15
CA THR A 331 37.60 20.59 -19.43
C THR A 331 38.90 20.11 -18.77
N LEU A 332 38.88 18.94 -18.14
CA LEU A 332 40.07 18.37 -17.50
C LEU A 332 41.13 17.93 -18.53
N ASP A 333 40.71 17.43 -19.69
CA ASP A 333 41.63 17.10 -20.79
C ASP A 333 42.32 18.37 -21.31
N GLU A 334 41.63 19.51 -21.39
CA GLU A 334 42.25 20.80 -21.73
C GLU A 334 43.22 21.29 -20.65
N CYS A 335 42.83 21.24 -19.37
CA CYS A 335 43.64 21.74 -18.27
C CYS A 335 44.86 20.85 -17.95
N TRP A 336 44.71 19.53 -18.06
CA TRP A 336 45.69 18.54 -17.58
C TRP A 336 46.31 17.69 -18.68
N GLN A 337 46.15 18.07 -19.96
CA GLN A 337 46.74 17.32 -21.09
C GLN A 337 48.23 17.02 -20.92
N GLN A 338 48.97 17.95 -20.31
CA GLN A 338 50.42 17.87 -20.13
C GLN A 338 50.84 17.14 -18.84
N SER A 339 49.89 16.80 -17.95
CA SER A 339 50.18 16.11 -16.70
C SER A 339 50.42 14.61 -16.94
N PRO A 340 51.58 14.05 -16.54
CA PRO A 340 51.86 12.62 -16.66
C PRO A 340 50.87 11.77 -15.85
N LEU A 341 50.39 12.28 -14.70
CA LEU A 341 49.42 11.59 -13.85
C LEU A 341 48.06 11.48 -14.54
N TRP A 342 47.62 12.55 -15.22
CA TRP A 342 46.37 12.52 -15.98
C TRP A 342 46.45 11.52 -17.14
N GLN A 343 47.56 11.50 -17.88
CA GLN A 343 47.76 10.55 -18.99
C GLN A 343 47.84 9.09 -18.52
N ALA A 344 48.38 8.85 -17.32
CA ALA A 344 48.55 7.52 -16.77
C ALA A 344 47.30 6.98 -16.03
N ARG A 345 46.20 7.74 -15.95
CA ARG A 345 44.99 7.34 -15.23
C ARG A 345 44.38 6.04 -15.76
N SER A 346 44.03 5.13 -14.85
CA SER A 346 43.26 3.93 -15.16
C SER A 346 41.76 4.13 -14.95
N GLY A 347 41.36 5.11 -14.13
CA GLY A 347 39.97 5.37 -13.79
C GLY A 347 39.73 6.81 -13.31
N LEU A 348 38.46 7.22 -13.36
CA LEU A 348 37.99 8.52 -12.91
C LEU A 348 36.60 8.36 -12.31
N THR A 349 36.47 8.61 -11.01
CA THR A 349 35.17 8.61 -10.32
C THR A 349 34.82 10.05 -9.94
N LEU A 350 33.58 10.43 -10.23
CA LEU A 350 33.05 11.77 -9.94
C LEU A 350 32.04 11.64 -8.81
N HIS A 351 32.19 12.47 -7.79
CA HIS A 351 31.24 12.58 -6.69
C HIS A 351 30.59 13.95 -6.75
N TYR A 352 29.28 13.96 -6.96
CA TYR A 352 28.44 15.17 -6.97
C TYR A 352 27.92 15.37 -5.54
N VAL A 353 28.56 16.25 -4.77
CA VAL A 353 28.32 16.43 -3.33
C VAL A 353 28.08 17.92 -3.02
N ASN A 354 27.40 18.18 -1.92
CA ASN A 354 26.98 19.48 -1.39
C ASN A 354 26.00 20.22 -2.31
N HIS A 355 25.04 19.49 -2.89
CA HIS A 355 23.92 20.05 -3.64
C HIS A 355 22.83 20.65 -2.77
N ALA A 356 22.71 20.15 -1.54
CA ALA A 356 21.65 20.49 -0.62
C ALA A 356 22.17 21.27 0.60
N THR A 357 23.00 22.31 0.43
CA THR A 357 23.37 23.17 1.58
C THR A 357 22.21 24.08 1.98
N THR A 358 21.44 23.59 2.95
CA THR A 358 21.07 24.29 4.19
C THR A 358 21.12 25.83 4.17
N PHE A 359 19.96 26.46 4.27
CA PHE A 359 19.79 27.89 4.60
C PHE A 359 20.25 28.27 6.04
N ALA A 360 20.88 27.35 6.80
CA ALA A 360 21.06 27.51 8.24
C ALA A 360 22.47 27.21 8.78
N ASP A 361 23.48 26.95 7.94
CA ASP A 361 24.85 26.90 8.42
C ASP A 361 25.75 27.83 7.59
N THR A 362 26.18 28.92 8.23
CA THR A 362 27.16 29.85 7.70
C THR A 362 28.56 29.26 7.87
N ASP A 363 28.85 28.16 7.18
CA ASP A 363 30.19 27.83 6.68
C ASP A 363 30.16 26.53 5.86
N SER A 364 30.92 26.54 4.77
CA SER A 364 31.38 25.40 3.97
C SER A 364 30.52 24.90 2.78
N SER A 365 30.95 25.41 1.62
CA SER A 365 30.96 24.83 0.27
C SER A 365 29.70 24.95 -0.60
N ALA A 366 29.83 25.76 -1.65
CA ALA A 366 28.97 25.72 -2.83
C ALA A 366 28.95 24.31 -3.45
N PRO A 367 27.90 23.95 -4.22
CA PRO A 367 27.85 22.68 -4.93
C PRO A 367 29.08 22.52 -5.81
N HIS A 368 29.75 21.36 -5.69
CA HIS A 368 30.98 21.09 -6.41
C HIS A 368 31.08 19.61 -6.80
N VAL A 369 32.00 19.32 -7.72
CA VAL A 369 32.34 17.95 -8.10
C VAL A 369 33.69 17.59 -7.51
N ASP A 370 33.68 16.57 -6.66
CA ASP A 370 34.89 15.92 -6.18
C ASP A 370 35.36 14.87 -7.18
N ILE A 371 36.67 14.81 -7.41
CA ILE A 371 37.27 13.93 -8.40
C ILE A 371 38.20 12.95 -7.71
N LEU A 372 37.94 11.66 -7.90
CA LEU A 372 38.84 10.58 -7.55
C LEU A 372 39.54 10.05 -8.81
N LEU A 373 40.85 10.26 -8.89
CA LEU A 373 41.70 9.73 -9.95
C LEU A 373 42.29 8.39 -9.53
N GLU A 374 42.08 7.35 -10.33
CA GLU A 374 42.69 6.04 -10.09
C GLU A 374 43.92 5.90 -10.99
N LEU A 375 45.06 5.57 -10.38
CA LEU A 375 46.31 5.31 -11.09
C LEU A 375 46.70 3.83 -10.98
N PRO A 376 47.21 3.21 -12.06
CA PRO A 376 47.77 1.85 -11.99
C PRO A 376 49.06 1.86 -11.17
N GLY A 377 49.28 0.80 -10.37
CA GLY A 377 50.45 0.69 -9.48
C GLY A 377 51.80 1.04 -10.13
N CYS A 378 52.03 0.62 -11.39
CA CYS A 378 53.26 0.92 -12.12
C CYS A 378 53.40 2.40 -12.55
N ALA A 379 52.32 3.15 -12.71
CA ALA A 379 52.40 4.59 -13.00
C ALA A 379 52.86 5.38 -11.77
N MET A 380 52.52 4.89 -10.58
CA MET A 380 53.01 5.45 -9.33
C MET A 380 54.43 5.00 -9.01
N GLU A 381 54.81 3.78 -9.40
CA GLU A 381 56.19 3.28 -9.32
C GLU A 381 57.11 3.94 -10.36
N ALA A 382 56.67 4.24 -11.59
CA ALA A 382 57.47 5.03 -12.54
C ALA A 382 57.72 6.46 -12.03
N ALA A 383 56.77 7.02 -11.28
CA ALA A 383 56.98 8.26 -10.53
C ALA A 383 57.86 8.07 -9.27
N SER A 384 58.03 6.84 -8.74
CA SER A 384 58.88 6.57 -7.57
C SER A 384 60.29 6.05 -7.90
N GLU A 385 60.49 5.31 -8.99
CA GLU A 385 61.81 4.84 -9.46
C GLU A 385 62.62 6.00 -10.05
N THR A 386 61.97 6.95 -10.72
CA THR A 386 62.58 8.23 -11.08
C THR A 386 62.99 9.03 -9.84
N ALA A 387 62.25 8.87 -8.73
CA ALA A 387 62.53 9.54 -7.47
C ALA A 387 63.66 8.92 -6.62
N GLN A 388 64.12 7.72 -6.97
CA GLN A 388 65.20 7.04 -6.25
C GLN A 388 66.58 7.35 -6.85
N GLN A 389 66.63 7.85 -8.08
CA GLN A 389 67.87 8.26 -8.77
C GLN A 389 68.19 9.76 -8.59
N CYS A 390 67.21 10.58 -8.23
CA CYS A 390 67.36 11.99 -7.89
C CYS A 390 66.89 12.24 -6.46
N ASN A 391 67.78 12.70 -5.58
CA ASN A 391 67.53 12.95 -4.15
C ASN A 391 66.62 14.19 -3.91
N HIS A 392 65.58 14.38 -4.74
CA HIS A 392 64.70 15.56 -4.80
C HIS A 392 63.19 15.27 -5.03
N ASP A 393 62.73 14.01 -5.11
CA ASP A 393 61.44 13.69 -5.75
C ASP A 393 60.36 13.07 -4.84
N ALA A 394 60.36 13.44 -3.56
CA ALA A 394 59.09 13.60 -2.84
C ALA A 394 58.40 14.91 -3.24
N ASP A 395 59.19 15.94 -3.60
CA ASP A 395 58.69 17.24 -4.02
C ASP A 395 58.03 17.21 -5.40
N SER A 396 58.48 16.41 -6.37
CA SER A 396 57.87 16.37 -7.71
C SER A 396 56.49 15.70 -7.77
N ARG A 397 56.24 14.70 -6.92
CA ARG A 397 54.91 14.08 -6.75
C ARG A 397 53.94 15.07 -6.11
N ASN A 398 54.33 15.65 -4.98
CA ASN A 398 53.54 16.70 -4.32
C ASN A 398 53.38 17.92 -5.24
N ALA A 399 54.38 18.25 -6.07
CA ALA A 399 54.30 19.32 -7.05
C ALA A 399 53.32 18.99 -8.17
N SER A 400 53.30 17.76 -8.71
CA SER A 400 52.36 17.38 -9.77
C SER A 400 50.90 17.42 -9.28
N ILE A 401 50.65 16.96 -8.04
CA ILE A 401 49.33 17.06 -7.41
C ILE A 401 48.98 18.53 -7.14
N ALA A 402 49.89 19.30 -6.54
CA ALA A 402 49.68 20.72 -6.26
C ALA A 402 49.49 21.56 -7.54
N ASP A 403 50.14 21.20 -8.64
CA ASP A 403 49.97 21.84 -9.94
C ASP A 403 48.62 21.50 -10.56
N MET A 404 48.17 20.24 -10.44
CA MET A 404 46.81 19.86 -10.84
C MET A 404 45.75 20.58 -10.01
N GLU A 405 45.92 20.67 -8.69
CA GLU A 405 45.04 21.44 -7.80
C GLU A 405 45.03 22.92 -8.14
N ARG A 406 46.18 23.55 -8.42
CA ARG A 406 46.26 24.95 -8.86
C ARG A 406 45.52 25.19 -10.17
N LEU A 407 45.71 24.30 -11.16
CA LEU A 407 45.03 24.41 -12.46
C LEU A 407 43.51 24.24 -12.30
N ALA A 408 43.08 23.36 -11.39
CA ALA A 408 41.68 23.12 -11.13
C ALA A 408 41.01 24.18 -10.24
N ALA A 409 41.77 24.92 -9.41
CA ALA A 409 41.26 26.05 -8.65
C ALA A 409 40.66 27.17 -9.52
N GLY A 410 40.97 27.19 -10.83
CA GLY A 410 40.34 28.08 -11.81
C GLY A 410 38.97 27.61 -12.32
N LEU A 411 38.50 26.43 -11.93
CA LEU A 411 37.22 25.86 -12.36
C LEU A 411 36.13 26.14 -11.32
N GLU A 412 35.07 26.86 -11.71
CA GLU A 412 34.02 27.32 -10.80
C GLU A 412 33.20 26.19 -10.13
N TRP A 413 33.21 24.97 -10.69
CA TRP A 413 32.45 23.81 -10.21
C TRP A 413 33.32 22.75 -9.51
N PHE A 414 34.63 22.96 -9.42
CA PHE A 414 35.58 21.95 -8.95
C PHE A 414 35.72 21.95 -7.43
N GLY A 415 35.72 20.76 -6.83
CA GLY A 415 35.84 20.54 -5.38
C GLY A 415 37.22 20.05 -4.96
N LYS A 416 37.24 19.00 -4.13
CA LYS A 416 38.45 18.32 -3.66
C LYS A 416 38.96 17.34 -4.71
N LEU A 417 40.27 17.34 -4.95
CA LEU A 417 40.97 16.32 -5.73
C LEU A 417 41.48 15.22 -4.80
N GLU A 418 41.07 13.97 -5.05
CA GLU A 418 41.61 12.80 -4.38
C GLU A 418 42.31 11.91 -5.43
N ILE A 419 43.52 11.46 -5.14
CA ILE A 419 44.28 10.55 -6.03
C ILE A 419 44.41 9.21 -5.31
N GLY A 420 43.76 8.21 -5.88
CA GLY A 420 43.77 6.82 -5.45
C GLY A 420 44.74 5.97 -6.27
N VAL A 421 45.33 4.98 -5.60
CA VAL A 421 46.25 4.03 -6.22
C VAL A 421 45.56 2.69 -6.30
N MET A 422 45.43 2.15 -7.51
CA MET A 422 44.97 0.78 -7.69
C MET A 422 46.19 -0.12 -7.87
N SER A 423 46.50 -0.91 -6.84
CA SER A 423 47.42 -2.03 -7.02
C SER A 423 46.64 -3.16 -7.68
N HIS A 424 46.99 -3.51 -8.92
CA HIS A 424 46.58 -4.79 -9.52
C HIS A 424 47.34 -5.93 -8.83
N ILE A 425 47.07 -6.19 -7.54
CA ILE A 425 47.55 -7.41 -6.89
C ILE A 425 46.52 -8.50 -7.17
N HIS A 426 46.85 -9.29 -8.20
CA HIS A 426 46.31 -10.60 -8.60
C HIS A 426 44.95 -10.63 -9.32
N GLN A 427 44.99 -10.45 -10.64
CA GLN A 427 44.35 -11.42 -11.53
C GLN A 427 45.35 -12.56 -11.79
N ARG A 428 45.10 -13.73 -11.20
CA ARG A 428 45.63 -15.02 -11.64
C ARG A 428 44.47 -15.98 -11.79
#